data_AF-A0A378WDL0-F1
#
_entry.id   AF-A0A378WDL0-F1
#
_cell.length_a   1.000
_cell.length_b   1.000
_cell.length_c   1.000
_cell.angle_alpha   90.00
_cell.angle_beta   90.00
_cell.angle_gamma   90.00
#
_symmetry.space_group_name_H-M   'P 1'
#
loop_
_entity.id
_entity.type
_entity.pdbx_description
1 polymer ?
#
loop_
_entity_poly.entity_id
_entity_poly.type
_entity_poly.pdbx_seq_one_letter_code
_entity_poly.pdbx_strand_id
1 'polypeptide(L)'
;MVGVDLNDGHLAVRRLDAHGNPVGAANRIDIDLTGASTRRDAWVRHAITRLLHYTRRYGITTIAVENLTFADARATGRETMGRGPRGKRFRRTVAGIPTAVFRNRLTAMATTAGIDLYGVNPAYSSIWGAQHWQHPYRNVTRHQAAATVIGRRAQGFSARRRKGVTPQRPEDRAVRATNQTEPKSPTASTGSRHEPGTRGTTSRRPSSTGTRQSGRATVIPAQLANNGQLQM
;
A
#
# COMPACT_ATOMS: atom_id res chain seq x y z
N MET A 1 4.97 5.75 -2.67
CA MET A 1 5.15 5.17 -1.30
C MET A 1 5.31 3.66 -1.37
N VAL A 2 5.59 2.99 -0.25
CA VAL A 2 5.62 1.53 -0.16
C VAL A 2 4.71 1.03 0.96
N GLY A 3 3.88 0.03 0.68
CA GLY A 3 3.14 -0.73 1.69
C GLY A 3 3.92 -1.96 2.12
N VAL A 4 3.89 -2.28 3.41
CA VAL A 4 4.61 -3.40 4.02
C VAL A 4 3.69 -4.19 4.93
N ASP A 5 3.58 -5.49 4.66
CA ASP A 5 2.89 -6.48 5.50
C ASP A 5 3.95 -7.33 6.24
N LEU A 6 3.88 -7.37 7.57
CA LEU A 6 4.76 -8.21 8.39
C LEU A 6 4.11 -9.57 8.57
N ASN A 7 4.78 -10.61 8.09
CA ASN A 7 4.30 -11.98 8.19
C ASN A 7 5.34 -12.88 8.86
N ASP A 8 4.93 -14.10 9.20
CA ASP A 8 5.84 -15.13 9.69
C ASP A 8 6.94 -15.39 8.66
N GLY A 9 8.17 -15.12 9.07
CA GLY A 9 9.38 -15.33 8.27
C GLY A 9 9.68 -14.32 7.17
N HIS A 10 8.88 -13.26 6.95
CA HIS A 10 9.19 -12.24 5.94
C HIS A 10 8.38 -10.94 6.03
N LEU A 11 8.93 -9.87 5.43
CA LEU A 11 8.19 -8.67 5.02
C LEU A 11 7.73 -8.84 3.57
N ALA A 12 6.43 -8.67 3.33
CA ALA A 12 5.90 -8.51 1.98
C ALA A 12 5.81 -7.02 1.64
N VAL A 13 6.40 -6.64 0.51
CA VAL A 13 6.65 -5.25 0.16
C VAL A 13 6.02 -4.94 -1.20
N ARG A 14 5.21 -3.88 -1.28
CA ARG A 14 4.59 -3.42 -2.53
C ARG A 14 4.68 -1.91 -2.68
N ARG A 15 5.27 -1.44 -3.79
CA ARG A 15 5.29 0.00 -4.14
C ARG A 15 3.98 0.41 -4.78
N LEU A 16 3.51 1.61 -4.46
CA LEU A 16 2.33 2.21 -5.05
C LEU A 16 2.63 3.57 -5.68
N ASP A 17 1.97 3.87 -6.80
CA ASP A 17 1.89 5.20 -7.39
C ASP A 17 1.00 6.15 -6.57
N ALA A 18 0.87 7.41 -7.01
CA ALA A 18 0.04 8.43 -6.36
C ALA A 18 -1.47 8.09 -6.36
N HIS A 19 -1.92 7.12 -7.15
CA HIS A 19 -3.31 6.67 -7.26
C HIS A 19 -3.59 5.36 -6.52
N GLY A 20 -2.58 4.86 -5.78
CA GLY A 20 -2.64 3.61 -5.04
C GLY A 20 -2.62 2.37 -5.92
N ASN A 21 -2.14 2.47 -7.16
CA ASN A 21 -1.91 1.31 -8.00
C ASN A 21 -0.52 0.74 -7.73
N PRO A 22 -0.38 -0.59 -7.64
CA PRO A 22 0.91 -1.23 -7.57
C PRO A 22 1.82 -0.94 -8.76
N VAL A 23 3.10 -0.65 -8.48
CA VAL A 23 4.12 -0.38 -9.50
C VAL A 23 5.36 -1.27 -9.39
N GLY A 24 5.74 -1.87 -10.53
CA GLY A 24 6.82 -2.85 -10.68
C GLY A 24 6.67 -4.10 -9.83
N ALA A 25 7.77 -4.81 -9.56
CA ALA A 25 7.74 -6.12 -8.93
C ALA A 25 7.33 -6.07 -7.45
N ALA A 26 6.59 -7.10 -7.00
CA ALA A 26 6.39 -7.33 -5.58
C ALA A 26 7.69 -7.87 -4.98
N ASN A 27 8.02 -7.43 -3.77
CA ASN A 27 9.27 -7.81 -3.12
C ASN A 27 8.99 -8.57 -1.81
N ARG A 28 9.90 -9.46 -1.43
CA ARG A 28 9.88 -10.25 -0.21
C ARG A 28 11.23 -10.10 0.47
N ILE A 29 11.23 -9.69 1.74
CA ILE A 29 12.43 -9.59 2.56
C ILE A 29 12.32 -10.62 3.66
N ASP A 30 13.10 -11.69 3.56
CA ASP A 30 13.06 -12.78 4.52
C ASP A 30 13.59 -12.37 5.89
N ILE A 31 12.96 -12.91 6.93
CA ILE A 31 13.34 -12.73 8.32
C ILE A 31 13.47 -14.11 8.94
N ASP A 32 14.64 -14.46 9.43
CA ASP A 32 14.79 -15.64 10.27
C ASP A 32 14.32 -15.31 11.69
N LEU A 33 13.19 -15.90 12.07
CA LEU A 33 12.58 -15.76 13.39
C LEU A 33 12.94 -16.91 14.34
N THR A 34 13.99 -17.69 14.02
CA THR A 34 14.47 -18.78 14.88
C THR A 34 15.51 -18.29 15.91
N GLY A 35 15.67 -19.07 16.98
CA GLY A 35 16.68 -18.84 18.01
C GLY A 35 16.32 -17.78 19.07
N ALA A 36 17.34 -17.37 19.82
CA ALA A 36 17.21 -16.47 20.97
C ALA A 36 16.63 -15.09 20.59
N SER A 37 16.06 -14.38 21.57
CA SER A 37 15.46 -13.05 21.39
C SER A 37 16.43 -12.03 20.78
N THR A 38 17.69 -12.04 21.20
CA THR A 38 18.77 -11.17 20.68
C THR A 38 19.05 -11.43 19.19
N ARG A 39 19.08 -12.71 18.78
CA ARG A 39 19.26 -13.11 17.38
C ARG A 39 18.06 -12.67 16.52
N ARG A 40 16.84 -12.86 17.03
CA ARG A 40 15.62 -12.40 16.34
C ARG A 40 15.59 -10.88 16.17
N ASP A 41 16.00 -10.10 17.18
CA ASP A 41 16.13 -8.64 17.05
C ASP A 41 17.18 -8.25 15.99
N ALA A 42 18.31 -8.95 15.92
CA ALA A 42 19.31 -8.72 14.88
C ALA A 42 18.75 -8.96 13.47
N TRP A 43 18.02 -10.06 13.26
CA TRP A 43 17.35 -10.36 11.99
C TRP A 43 16.29 -9.33 11.63
N VAL A 44 15.51 -8.86 12.61
CA VAL A 44 14.54 -7.77 12.42
C VAL A 44 15.24 -6.49 11.95
N ARG A 45 16.32 -6.08 12.61
CA ARG A 45 17.10 -4.89 12.20
C ARG A 45 17.69 -5.06 10.80
N HIS A 46 18.18 -6.25 10.47
CA HIS A 46 18.70 -6.55 9.14
C HIS A 46 17.60 -6.43 8.06
N ALA A 47 16.42 -6.97 8.31
CA ALA A 47 15.29 -6.87 7.39
C ALA A 47 14.80 -5.42 7.21
N ILE A 48 14.76 -4.63 8.29
CA ILE A 48 14.43 -3.20 8.21
C ILE A 48 15.52 -2.45 7.42
N THR A 49 16.79 -2.77 7.62
CA THR A 49 17.90 -2.18 6.84
C THR A 49 17.71 -2.44 5.35
N ARG A 50 17.37 -3.68 4.96
CA ARG A 50 17.05 -4.03 3.57
C ARG A 50 15.83 -3.27 3.05
N LEU A 51 14.80 -3.08 3.87
CA LEU A 51 13.62 -2.27 3.52
C LEU A 51 14.00 -0.80 3.27
N LEU A 52 14.85 -0.21 4.11
CA LEU A 52 15.29 1.18 3.95
C LEU A 52 16.23 1.36 2.74
N HIS A 53 17.08 0.38 2.43
CA HIS A 53 17.83 0.40 1.17
C HIS A 53 16.90 0.28 -0.04
N TYR A 54 15.85 -0.53 0.06
CA TYR A 54 14.83 -0.64 -0.98
C TYR A 54 14.09 0.68 -1.20
N THR A 55 13.72 1.41 -0.14
CA THR A 55 13.06 2.72 -0.29
C THR A 55 13.98 3.74 -0.94
N ARG A 56 15.24 3.83 -0.48
CA ARG A 56 16.26 4.71 -1.06
C ARG A 56 16.50 4.43 -2.53
N ARG A 57 16.65 3.15 -2.93
CA ARG A 57 16.87 2.72 -4.32
C ARG A 57 15.79 3.25 -5.28
N TYR A 58 14.57 3.44 -4.79
CA TYR A 58 13.43 3.87 -5.60
C TYR A 58 12.94 5.28 -5.27
N GLY A 59 13.70 6.08 -4.52
CA GLY A 59 13.33 7.46 -4.17
C GLY A 59 12.03 7.53 -3.35
N ILE A 60 11.75 6.52 -2.53
CA ILE A 60 10.54 6.44 -1.72
C ILE A 60 10.82 7.04 -0.35
N THR A 61 10.03 8.04 0.04
CA THR A 61 10.15 8.73 1.34
C THR A 61 9.13 8.27 2.37
N THR A 62 8.20 7.38 2.00
CA THR A 62 7.07 6.99 2.84
C THR A 62 6.84 5.48 2.86
N ILE A 63 6.75 4.91 4.07
CA ILE A 63 6.39 3.52 4.33
C ILE A 63 5.04 3.46 5.06
N ALA A 64 4.11 2.69 4.53
CA ALA A 64 2.86 2.32 5.17
C ALA A 64 2.99 0.92 5.78
N VAL A 65 2.65 0.79 7.06
CA VAL A 65 2.64 -0.47 7.80
C VAL A 65 1.30 -0.66 8.49
N GLU A 66 0.93 -1.90 8.75
CA GLU A 66 -0.20 -2.17 9.63
C GLU A 66 0.05 -1.56 11.02
N ASN A 67 -0.96 -0.91 11.59
CA ASN A 67 -0.93 -0.43 12.96
C ASN A 67 -1.03 -1.65 13.88
N LEU A 68 0.14 -2.10 14.36
CA LEU A 68 0.27 -3.30 15.18
C LEU A 68 -0.12 -3.03 16.65
N THR A 69 -1.27 -2.40 16.94
CA THR A 69 -1.84 -2.40 18.30
C THR A 69 -2.52 -3.75 18.56
N PHE A 70 -1.75 -4.76 18.95
CA PHE A 70 -2.19 -6.16 19.14
C PHE A 70 -2.62 -6.53 20.57
N ALA A 71 -2.95 -5.57 21.45
CA ALA A 71 -3.79 -5.93 22.59
C ALA A 71 -5.07 -6.60 22.07
N ASP A 72 -5.65 -5.99 21.03
CA ASP A 72 -6.88 -6.46 20.41
C ASP A 72 -6.66 -7.74 19.62
N ALA A 73 -5.71 -7.84 18.68
CA ALA A 73 -5.61 -9.04 17.86
C ALA A 73 -5.10 -10.31 18.58
N ARG A 74 -4.42 -10.22 19.75
CA ARG A 74 -4.21 -11.39 20.62
C ARG A 74 -5.47 -11.79 21.40
N ALA A 75 -6.31 -10.83 21.78
CA ALA A 75 -7.61 -11.07 22.41
C ALA A 75 -8.64 -11.60 21.39
N THR A 76 -8.85 -10.88 20.28
CA THR A 76 -9.68 -11.26 19.13
C THR A 76 -9.25 -12.61 18.54
N GLY A 77 -7.94 -12.91 18.46
CA GLY A 77 -7.47 -14.22 17.99
C GLY A 77 -7.84 -15.39 18.92
N ARG A 78 -8.12 -15.15 20.20
CA ARG A 78 -8.65 -16.17 21.13
C ARG A 78 -10.16 -16.35 20.97
N GLU A 79 -10.89 -15.27 20.73
CA GLU A 79 -12.34 -15.23 20.64
C GLU A 79 -12.88 -15.64 19.26
N THR A 80 -12.24 -15.18 18.18
CA THR A 80 -12.71 -15.38 16.79
C THR A 80 -12.23 -16.69 16.16
N MET A 81 -11.05 -17.20 16.53
CA MET A 81 -10.37 -18.27 15.76
C MET A 81 -10.51 -19.68 16.37
N GLY A 82 -11.29 -19.81 17.45
CA GLY A 82 -11.62 -21.09 18.08
C GLY A 82 -10.48 -21.78 18.85
N ARG A 83 -10.85 -22.66 19.78
CA ARG A 83 -9.90 -23.41 20.65
C ARG A 83 -9.23 -24.61 19.96
N GLY A 84 -9.66 -24.99 18.76
CA GLY A 84 -9.21 -26.20 18.06
C GLY A 84 -7.76 -26.16 17.51
N PRO A 85 -7.28 -27.27 16.92
CA PRO A 85 -5.90 -27.42 16.44
C PRO A 85 -5.46 -26.36 15.43
N ARG A 86 -6.35 -25.92 14.53
CA ARG A 86 -6.11 -24.84 13.56
C ARG A 86 -5.88 -23.48 14.26
N GLY A 87 -6.74 -23.14 15.21
CA GLY A 87 -6.58 -21.94 16.05
C GLY A 87 -5.29 -21.97 16.87
N LYS A 88 -4.89 -23.14 17.38
CA LYS A 88 -3.62 -23.32 18.12
C LYS A 88 -2.40 -23.08 17.22
N ARG A 89 -2.38 -23.61 15.98
CA ARG A 89 -1.30 -23.35 15.01
C ARG A 89 -1.21 -21.87 14.66
N PHE A 90 -2.34 -21.23 14.36
CA PHE A 90 -2.39 -19.79 14.05
C PHE A 90 -1.88 -18.93 15.22
N ARG A 91 -2.33 -19.20 16.45
CA ARG A 91 -1.83 -18.48 17.65
C ARG A 91 -0.33 -18.66 17.85
N ARG A 92 0.22 -19.85 17.56
CA ARG A 92 1.67 -20.10 17.62
C ARG A 92 2.42 -19.26 16.60
N THR A 93 1.93 -19.20 15.35
CA THR A 93 2.47 -18.33 14.29
C THR A 93 2.44 -16.86 14.72
N VAL A 94 1.30 -16.36 15.18
CA VAL A 94 1.15 -14.96 15.64
C VAL A 94 2.07 -14.64 16.83
N ALA A 95 2.23 -15.58 17.77
CA ALA A 95 3.12 -15.40 18.92
C ALA A 95 4.62 -15.40 18.54
N GLY A 96 4.99 -16.00 17.39
CA GLY A 96 6.35 -16.00 16.87
C GLY A 96 6.76 -14.68 16.22
N ILE A 97 5.79 -13.88 15.75
CA ILE A 97 6.05 -12.61 15.06
C ILE A 97 6.48 -11.54 16.08
N PRO A 98 7.68 -10.95 15.96
CA PRO A 98 8.20 -9.97 16.91
C PRO A 98 7.60 -8.57 16.66
N THR A 99 6.28 -8.43 16.73
CA THR A 99 5.54 -7.22 16.31
C THR A 99 5.97 -5.95 17.05
N ALA A 100 6.07 -5.98 18.38
CA ALA A 100 6.48 -4.84 19.17
C ALA A 100 7.95 -4.43 18.92
N VAL A 101 8.84 -5.43 18.82
CA VAL A 101 10.26 -5.21 18.50
C VAL A 101 10.40 -4.63 17.09
N PHE A 102 9.73 -5.23 16.11
CA PHE A 102 9.70 -4.75 14.73
C PHE A 102 9.22 -3.30 14.65
N ARG A 103 8.11 -2.97 15.30
CA ARG A 103 7.58 -1.60 15.32
C ARG A 103 8.59 -0.62 15.91
N ASN A 104 9.11 -0.91 17.10
CA ASN A 104 10.03 0.00 17.77
C ASN A 104 11.32 0.21 16.96
N ARG A 105 11.86 -0.88 16.37
CA ARG A 105 13.03 -0.80 15.49
C ARG A 105 12.73 -0.04 14.20
N LEU A 106 11.59 -0.31 13.56
CA LEU A 106 11.20 0.36 12.33
C LEU A 106 11.02 1.86 12.56
N THR A 107 10.34 2.26 13.64
CA THR A 107 10.18 3.67 14.02
C THR A 107 11.54 4.34 14.20
N ALA A 108 12.40 3.81 15.05
CA ALA A 108 13.71 4.41 15.28
C ALA A 108 14.54 4.52 14.00
N MET A 109 14.64 3.44 13.21
CA MET A 109 15.48 3.40 12.01
C MET A 109 14.91 4.23 10.86
N ALA A 110 13.58 4.30 10.70
CA ALA A 110 12.95 5.11 9.68
C ALA A 110 13.10 6.61 9.99
N THR A 111 12.91 7.01 11.25
CA THR A 111 13.15 8.40 11.69
C THR A 111 14.60 8.82 11.41
N THR A 112 15.58 7.99 11.76
CA THR A 112 16.99 8.27 11.43
C THR A 112 17.25 8.35 9.92
N ALA A 113 16.50 7.59 9.12
CA ALA A 113 16.64 7.57 7.66
C ALA A 113 15.86 8.67 6.93
N GLY A 114 15.11 9.53 7.64
CA GLY A 114 14.23 10.54 7.03
C GLY A 114 13.05 9.93 6.25
N ILE A 115 12.52 8.80 6.73
CA ILE A 115 11.40 8.10 6.12
C ILE A 115 10.15 8.23 6.98
N ASP A 116 9.07 8.72 6.37
CA ASP A 116 7.78 8.86 7.03
C ASP A 116 7.09 7.51 7.20
N LEU A 117 6.52 7.28 8.39
CA LEU A 117 5.78 6.06 8.70
C LEU A 117 4.28 6.35 8.85
N TYR A 118 3.46 5.58 8.14
CA TYR A 118 2.01 5.60 8.27
C TYR A 118 1.51 4.28 8.84
N GLY A 119 0.89 4.33 10.01
CA GLY A 119 0.16 3.20 10.59
C GLY A 119 -1.25 3.12 10.03
N VAL A 120 -1.66 1.97 9.50
CA VAL A 120 -3.02 1.76 8.96
C VAL A 120 -3.76 0.63 9.67
N ASN A 121 -5.09 0.71 9.76
CA ASN A 121 -5.87 -0.38 10.33
C ASN A 121 -5.65 -1.70 9.52
N PRO A 122 -5.22 -2.81 10.15
CA PRO A 122 -4.99 -4.08 9.47
C PRO A 122 -6.29 -4.78 9.03
N ALA A 123 -7.45 -4.38 9.56
CA ALA A 123 -8.70 -5.12 9.42
C ALA A 123 -8.99 -5.52 7.96
N TYR A 124 -9.09 -6.84 7.75
CA TYR A 124 -9.41 -7.47 6.47
C TYR A 124 -8.41 -7.22 5.33
N SER A 125 -7.19 -6.71 5.60
CA SER A 125 -6.16 -6.42 4.58
C SER A 125 -5.84 -7.64 3.71
N SER A 126 -5.68 -8.80 4.34
CA SER A 126 -5.46 -10.09 3.68
C SER A 126 -6.61 -10.52 2.77
N ILE A 127 -7.86 -10.39 3.22
CA ILE A 127 -9.04 -10.83 2.47
C ILE A 127 -9.26 -9.93 1.26
N TRP A 128 -9.24 -8.61 1.47
CA TRP A 128 -9.37 -7.63 0.39
C TRP A 128 -8.17 -7.68 -0.57
N GLY A 129 -6.98 -7.94 -0.06
CA GLY A 129 -5.77 -8.17 -0.85
C GLY A 129 -5.97 -9.34 -1.80
N ALA A 130 -6.33 -10.52 -1.28
CA ALA A 130 -6.60 -11.70 -2.09
C ALA A 130 -7.69 -11.43 -3.15
N GLN A 131 -8.81 -10.81 -2.75
CA GLN A 131 -9.95 -10.58 -3.63
C GLN A 131 -9.70 -9.57 -4.75
N HIS A 132 -8.93 -8.51 -4.49
CA HIS A 132 -8.82 -7.37 -5.42
C HIS A 132 -7.43 -7.16 -6.01
N TRP A 133 -6.39 -7.75 -5.41
CA TRP A 133 -4.99 -7.43 -5.76
C TRP A 133 -4.10 -8.67 -5.94
N GLN A 134 -4.57 -9.87 -5.63
CA GLN A 134 -3.82 -11.09 -5.92
C GLN A 134 -4.06 -11.55 -7.36
N HIS A 135 -5.32 -11.86 -7.69
CA HIS A 135 -5.66 -12.43 -9.00
C HIS A 135 -5.25 -11.57 -10.22
N PRO A 136 -5.33 -10.22 -10.18
CA PRO A 136 -4.95 -9.41 -11.33
C PRO A 136 -3.45 -9.38 -11.64
N TYR A 137 -2.59 -9.87 -10.73
CA TYR A 137 -1.14 -9.80 -10.85
C TYR A 137 -0.53 -11.21 -10.79
N ARG A 138 0.28 -11.56 -11.80
CA ARG A 138 1.03 -12.83 -11.77
C ARG A 138 2.11 -12.77 -10.68
N ASN A 139 2.34 -13.90 -10.01
CA ASN A 139 3.37 -14.08 -8.99
C ASN A 139 3.25 -13.14 -7.77
N VAL A 140 2.03 -12.67 -7.47
CA VAL A 140 1.75 -11.91 -6.24
C VAL A 140 1.15 -12.85 -5.20
N THR A 141 1.76 -12.90 -4.02
CA THR A 141 1.23 -13.65 -2.88
C THR A 141 0.12 -12.88 -2.18
N ARG A 142 -0.69 -13.56 -1.38
CA ARG A 142 -1.72 -12.92 -0.54
C ARG A 142 -1.16 -11.80 0.36
N HIS A 143 0.07 -11.94 0.85
CA HIS A 143 0.74 -10.97 1.72
C HIS A 143 1.21 -9.74 0.95
N GLN A 144 1.71 -9.94 -0.27
CA GLN A 144 2.05 -8.84 -1.17
C GLN A 144 0.79 -8.09 -1.66
N ALA A 145 -0.32 -8.82 -1.81
CA ALA A 145 -1.61 -8.22 -2.07
C ALA A 145 -2.14 -7.45 -0.84
N ALA A 146 -1.92 -7.94 0.38
CA ALA A 146 -2.23 -7.21 1.62
C ALA A 146 -1.41 -5.91 1.73
N ALA A 147 -0.10 -5.96 1.43
CA ALA A 147 0.78 -4.80 1.33
C ALA A 147 0.24 -3.72 0.38
N THR A 148 -0.44 -4.13 -0.70
CA THR A 148 -1.15 -3.20 -1.59
C THR A 148 -2.28 -2.47 -0.87
N VAL A 149 -3.13 -3.21 -0.14
CA VAL A 149 -4.25 -2.62 0.62
C VAL A 149 -3.73 -1.67 1.70
N ILE A 150 -2.65 -2.03 2.37
CA ILE A 150 -1.99 -1.22 3.40
C ILE A 150 -1.57 0.14 2.84
N GLY A 151 -0.79 0.14 1.75
CA GLY A 151 -0.34 1.38 1.14
C GLY A 151 -1.51 2.21 0.60
N ARG A 152 -2.54 1.57 0.03
CA ARG A 152 -3.73 2.27 -0.46
C ARG A 152 -4.45 3.02 0.66
N ARG A 153 -4.63 2.36 1.81
CA ARG A 153 -5.26 2.98 2.99
C ARG A 153 -4.45 4.16 3.50
N ALA A 154 -3.12 4.05 3.53
CA ALA A 154 -2.26 5.17 3.93
C ALA A 154 -2.39 6.39 3.00
N GLN A 155 -2.71 6.17 1.73
CA GLN A 155 -3.00 7.25 0.76
C GLN A 155 -4.46 7.73 0.78
N GLY A 156 -5.31 7.19 1.66
CA GLY A 156 -6.73 7.53 1.71
C GLY A 156 -7.59 6.82 0.66
N PHE A 157 -7.07 5.81 -0.04
CA PHE A 157 -7.83 5.01 -1.00
C PHE A 157 -8.52 3.81 -0.34
N SER A 158 -9.67 3.43 -0.89
CA SER A 158 -10.35 2.19 -0.49
C SER A 158 -9.53 0.96 -0.91
N ALA A 159 -9.72 -0.13 -0.16
CA ALA A 159 -9.07 -1.41 -0.45
C ALA A 159 -9.47 -1.99 -1.81
N ARG A 160 -10.61 -1.58 -2.37
CA ARG A 160 -11.11 -2.06 -3.65
C ARG A 160 -10.52 -1.26 -4.81
N ARG A 161 -10.28 -1.94 -5.93
CA ARG A 161 -9.94 -1.31 -7.20
C ARG A 161 -11.18 -0.67 -7.83
N ARG A 162 -11.03 0.52 -8.43
CA ARG A 162 -12.14 1.15 -9.18
C ARG A 162 -12.52 0.25 -10.37
N LYS A 163 -13.81 -0.02 -10.55
CA LYS A 163 -14.31 -0.77 -11.72
C LYS A 163 -14.04 0.04 -12.99
N GLY A 164 -13.65 -0.62 -14.08
CA GLY A 164 -13.48 0.00 -15.41
C GLY A 164 -12.14 0.70 -15.66
N VAL A 165 -11.26 0.83 -14.66
CA VAL A 165 -9.92 1.39 -14.82
C VAL A 165 -8.92 0.26 -14.57
N THR A 166 -8.60 -0.51 -15.60
CA THR A 166 -7.42 -1.36 -15.59
C THR A 166 -6.31 -0.63 -16.31
N PRO A 167 -5.39 0.08 -15.63
CA PRO A 167 -4.22 0.63 -16.31
C PRO A 167 -3.38 -0.53 -16.85
N GLN A 168 -2.81 -0.36 -18.05
CA GLN A 168 -1.73 -1.21 -18.53
C GLN A 168 -0.58 -1.23 -17.51
N ARG A 169 0.07 -2.38 -17.39
CA ARG A 169 1.15 -2.57 -16.42
C ARG A 169 2.34 -1.66 -16.77
N PRO A 170 3.12 -1.17 -15.80
CA PRO A 170 4.37 -0.45 -16.09
C PRO A 170 5.35 -1.27 -16.91
N GLU A 171 5.41 -2.59 -16.68
CA GLU A 171 6.20 -3.55 -17.46
C GLU A 171 5.65 -3.83 -18.88
N ASP A 172 4.36 -3.55 -19.12
CA ASP A 172 3.69 -3.69 -20.42
C ASP A 172 3.59 -2.35 -21.17
N ARG A 173 4.14 -1.27 -20.61
CA ARG A 173 4.15 0.04 -21.24
C ARG A 173 5.16 -0.01 -22.38
N ALA A 174 4.68 0.09 -23.62
CA ALA A 174 5.57 0.23 -24.78
C ALA A 174 6.51 1.42 -24.53
N VAL A 175 7.81 1.13 -24.42
CA VAL A 175 8.86 2.16 -24.53
C VAL A 175 8.70 2.69 -25.95
N ARG A 176 8.22 3.93 -26.11
CA ARG A 176 8.34 4.60 -27.41
C ARG A 176 9.83 4.71 -27.68
N ALA A 177 10.37 3.83 -28.52
CA ALA A 177 11.62 4.07 -29.21
C ALA A 177 11.38 5.32 -30.06
N THR A 178 11.72 6.48 -29.52
CA THR A 178 11.77 7.73 -30.26
C THR A 178 13.08 7.75 -31.05
N ASN A 179 13.20 6.79 -31.97
CA ASN A 179 14.11 6.90 -33.10
C ASN A 179 13.23 7.26 -34.31
N GLN A 180 12.66 8.47 -34.30
CA GLN A 180 12.21 9.10 -35.53
C GLN A 180 13.29 10.09 -35.94
N THR A 181 14.16 9.63 -36.83
CA THR A 181 14.88 10.51 -37.75
C THR A 181 13.81 11.20 -38.61
N GLU A 182 13.66 12.51 -38.44
CA GLU A 182 12.77 13.33 -39.26
C GLU A 182 13.21 13.32 -40.74
N PRO A 183 12.32 13.03 -41.70
CA PRO A 183 12.48 13.51 -43.06
C PRO A 183 11.70 14.82 -43.19
N LYS A 184 12.45 15.89 -43.51
CA LYS A 184 11.98 17.24 -43.79
C LYS A 184 10.80 17.26 -44.77
N SER A 185 9.77 18.04 -44.43
CA SER A 185 8.71 18.46 -45.37
C SER A 185 9.28 19.19 -46.58
N PRO A 186 8.54 19.18 -47.71
CA PRO A 186 8.11 20.44 -48.27
C PRO A 186 6.61 20.50 -48.60
N THR A 187 6.09 21.69 -48.40
CA THR A 187 4.76 22.24 -48.62
C THR A 187 4.20 22.03 -50.05
N ALA A 188 2.91 21.71 -50.17
CA ALA A 188 2.07 22.16 -51.29
C ALA A 188 0.56 22.07 -50.96
N SER A 189 -0.10 23.23 -50.98
CA SER A 189 -1.54 23.47 -51.19
C SER A 189 -2.02 22.68 -52.42
N THR A 190 -3.23 22.12 -52.53
CA THR A 190 -4.54 22.79 -52.73
C THR A 190 -5.56 21.67 -52.99
N GLY A 191 -6.85 21.81 -52.62
CA GLY A 191 -7.89 20.95 -53.20
C GLY A 191 -9.09 20.64 -52.30
N SER A 192 -10.25 21.06 -52.75
CA SER A 192 -11.54 21.11 -52.06
C SER A 192 -12.31 19.79 -51.89
N ARG A 193 -13.30 19.83 -50.98
CA ARG A 193 -14.67 19.28 -51.09
C ARG A 193 -14.89 17.82 -50.63
N HIS A 194 -15.57 17.63 -49.49
CA HIS A 194 -17.01 17.27 -49.43
C HIS A 194 -17.44 17.00 -47.97
N GLU A 195 -18.40 17.78 -47.46
CA GLU A 195 -19.26 17.35 -46.35
C GLU A 195 -20.37 16.42 -46.87
N PRO A 196 -20.85 15.50 -46.02
CA PRO A 196 -22.28 15.22 -45.94
C PRO A 196 -22.78 15.34 -44.49
N GLY A 197 -23.74 16.24 -44.28
CA GLY A 197 -24.50 16.33 -43.04
C GLY A 197 -25.46 15.16 -42.87
N THR A 198 -25.65 14.71 -41.63
CA THR A 198 -26.87 14.00 -41.23
C THR A 198 -27.30 14.37 -39.81
N ARG A 199 -28.41 15.10 -39.81
CA ARG A 199 -29.42 15.41 -38.79
C ARG A 199 -29.39 14.63 -37.45
N GLY A 200 -29.16 15.39 -36.38
CA GLY A 200 -29.76 15.38 -35.03
C GLY A 200 -30.30 14.10 -34.38
N THR A 201 -29.75 13.76 -33.21
CA THR A 201 -30.53 13.36 -32.04
C THR A 201 -29.91 13.95 -30.76
N THR A 202 -30.64 14.87 -30.13
CA THR A 202 -30.34 15.37 -28.78
C THR A 202 -30.63 14.25 -27.78
N SER A 203 -29.60 13.73 -27.10
CA SER A 203 -29.79 12.87 -25.93
C SER A 203 -29.49 13.64 -24.65
N ARG A 204 -30.48 13.56 -23.77
CA ARG A 204 -30.76 14.39 -22.59
C ARG A 204 -29.85 14.01 -21.42
N ARG A 205 -29.39 15.04 -20.70
CA ARG A 205 -28.61 14.94 -19.45
C ARG A 205 -29.41 14.18 -18.38
N PRO A 206 -28.89 13.13 -17.72
CA PRO A 206 -29.54 12.59 -16.54
C PRO A 206 -29.29 13.51 -15.35
N SER A 207 -30.34 14.23 -14.96
CA SER A 207 -30.50 14.80 -13.63
C SER A 207 -30.75 13.67 -12.64
N SER A 208 -29.81 13.41 -11.73
CA SER A 208 -30.12 12.71 -10.48
C SER A 208 -29.50 13.46 -9.30
N THR A 209 -30.40 14.06 -8.52
CA THR A 209 -30.15 14.64 -7.21
C THR A 209 -29.84 13.50 -6.24
N GLY A 210 -28.57 13.32 -5.89
CA GLY A 210 -28.13 12.38 -4.87
C GLY A 210 -27.77 13.12 -3.59
N THR A 211 -28.64 13.01 -2.60
CA THR A 211 -28.50 13.55 -1.24
C THR A 211 -27.12 13.28 -0.64
N ARG A 212 -26.36 14.34 -0.38
CA ARG A 212 -25.13 14.33 0.44
C ARG A 212 -25.52 13.98 1.87
N GLN A 213 -25.11 12.81 2.38
CA GLN A 213 -24.99 12.60 3.82
C GLN A 213 -23.60 13.06 4.28
N SER A 214 -23.61 14.08 5.13
CA SER A 214 -22.45 14.64 5.81
C SER A 214 -21.93 13.67 6.89
N GLY A 215 -20.88 12.92 6.58
CA GLY A 215 -20.14 12.09 7.55
C GLY A 215 -18.93 12.85 8.11
N ARG A 216 -19.12 13.41 9.29
CA ARG A 216 -18.20 14.10 10.22
C ARG A 216 -16.76 13.54 10.20
N ALA A 217 -15.80 14.37 9.78
CA ALA A 217 -14.38 14.13 10.02
C ALA A 217 -14.05 14.56 11.46
N THR A 218 -13.73 13.60 12.33
CA THR A 218 -13.16 13.90 13.65
C THR A 218 -11.66 14.09 13.50
N VAL A 219 -11.22 15.34 13.48
CA VAL A 219 -9.83 15.73 13.70
C VAL A 219 -9.58 15.62 15.19
N ILE A 220 -8.66 14.75 15.62
CA ILE A 220 -8.12 14.79 16.99
C ILE A 220 -6.86 15.67 16.93
N PRO A 221 -6.86 16.88 17.50
CA PRO A 221 -5.62 17.64 17.64
C PRO A 221 -4.73 16.98 18.69
N ALA A 222 -3.44 16.86 18.38
CA ALA A 222 -2.41 16.48 19.32
C ALA A 222 -2.34 17.52 20.45
N GLN A 223 -2.45 17.08 21.70
CA GLN A 223 -2.19 17.94 22.85
C GLN A 223 -0.70 18.26 22.88
N LEU A 224 -0.38 19.54 22.67
CA LEU A 224 0.91 20.12 22.99
C LEU A 224 1.19 19.92 24.48
N ALA A 225 2.35 19.36 24.78
CA ALA A 225 2.95 19.41 26.10
C ALA A 225 3.16 20.88 26.49
N ASN A 226 2.49 21.33 27.55
CA ASN A 226 2.71 22.65 28.10
C ASN A 226 3.88 22.56 29.09
N ASN A 227 5.02 23.11 28.71
CA ASN A 227 6.14 23.37 29.59
C ASN A 227 5.87 24.68 30.35
N GLY A 228 5.90 24.58 31.69
CA GLY A 228 6.33 25.66 32.59
C GLY A 228 5.25 26.61 33.11
N GLN A 229 5.03 26.64 34.42
CA GLN A 229 5.61 27.67 35.30
C GLN A 229 5.26 27.45 36.78
N LEU A 230 6.23 27.85 37.62
CA LEU A 230 6.22 28.05 39.06
C LEU A 230 4.92 28.66 39.64
N GLN A 231 4.55 28.26 40.87
CA GLN A 231 4.47 29.18 42.01
C GLN A 231 4.28 28.45 43.36
N MET A 232 5.10 28.89 44.31
CA MET A 232 5.05 28.79 45.78
C MET A 232 5.23 27.44 46.47
#